data_AF-K9PI03-F1
#
_entry.id   AF-K9PI03-F1
#
_cell.length_a   1.000
_cell.length_b   1.000
_cell.length_c   1.000
_cell.angle_alpha   90.00
_cell.angle_beta   90.00
_cell.angle_gamma   90.00
#
_symmetry.space_group_name_H-M   'P 1'
#
loop_
_entity.id
_entity.type
_entity.pdbx_description
1 polymer ?
#
loop_
_entity_poly.entity_id
_entity_poly.type
_entity_poly.pdbx_seq_one_letter_code
_entity_poly.pdbx_strand_id
1 'polypeptide(L)'
;MSVQQGILGNSLKLVSPTENKNTVESLAQQWAKKYVQNLRIDHKAQESSIPSNLSEIVSPMGRKKTAQKIMESLRSVSAKSWNKTEALLSTEVIQHGIDPNIINPWEVAADSFKIYQKTLDVYTQQAVLRPLSQVIEIDEENNQLDEQALEVYTEQVAPSKLATVIGKDIGAIRNKYTSLDPRVIGFVSMQFHYTSQMLMEPLEPIERSLIGAYFKVIDDHLYMPLQRVYKAAAQHDYNSLALSAVQQLLPVSTQIAKNICQSVIELYPNYQSMSGTLSAPAVKISSIRDVEMFQVYLWLCALEGNIAAIQQELFPLCVMLYPKLKVHWELIRQMLHFLGQEIQNRLTPQQADTLMPYFQVLWQMFSPAVFAELGL
;
A
#
# COMPACT_ATOMS: atom_id res chain seq x y z
N MET A 1 8.93 14.32 65.43
CA MET A 1 9.71 15.23 64.54
C MET A 1 10.56 14.38 63.61
N SER A 2 10.50 14.67 62.31
CA SER A 2 11.36 14.28 61.17
C SER A 2 11.64 12.79 60.87
N VAL A 3 11.45 12.18 59.68
CA VAL A 3 11.54 12.53 58.22
C VAL A 3 12.80 11.92 57.55
N GLN A 4 12.54 11.06 56.53
CA GLN A 4 13.31 10.74 55.28
C GLN A 4 14.64 9.95 55.36
N GLN A 5 15.10 9.15 54.37
CA GLN A 5 14.70 8.79 52.99
C GLN A 5 15.58 7.64 52.41
N GLY A 6 15.06 6.93 51.38
CA GLY A 6 15.75 6.39 50.18
C GLY A 6 16.72 5.19 50.35
N ILE A 7 16.85 4.21 49.44
CA ILE A 7 16.86 4.27 47.96
C ILE A 7 16.38 2.94 47.34
N LEU A 8 15.55 3.04 46.29
CA LEU A 8 15.20 2.01 45.31
C LEU A 8 16.38 1.72 44.36
N GLY A 9 16.64 0.45 44.07
CA GLY A 9 17.42 0.01 42.91
C GLY A 9 16.52 -0.62 41.84
N ASN A 10 16.23 0.13 40.78
CA ASN A 10 15.60 -0.38 39.55
C ASN A 10 16.66 -1.09 38.69
N SER A 11 16.48 -2.38 38.39
CA SER A 11 17.23 -3.06 37.34
C SER A 11 16.52 -2.87 35.99
N LEU A 12 17.10 -2.04 35.12
CA LEU A 12 16.77 -2.03 33.70
C LEU A 12 17.17 -3.38 33.08
N LYS A 13 16.20 -4.19 32.66
CA LYS A 13 16.45 -5.38 31.83
C LYS A 13 16.81 -4.91 30.42
N LEU A 14 18.02 -5.25 30.00
CA LEU A 14 18.49 -5.10 28.63
C LEU A 14 17.75 -6.13 27.75
N VAL A 15 16.86 -5.68 26.87
CA VAL A 15 16.17 -6.53 25.89
C VAL A 15 17.19 -7.06 24.88
N SER A 16 17.13 -8.37 24.59
CA SER A 16 18.12 -9.05 23.75
C SER A 16 17.90 -8.75 22.25
N PRO A 17 18.95 -8.53 21.44
CA PRO A 17 18.83 -8.23 20.00
C PRO A 17 18.12 -9.32 19.17
N THR A 18 18.09 -10.55 19.68
CA THR A 18 17.50 -11.73 19.04
C THR A 18 15.97 -11.75 19.07
N GLU A 19 15.34 -11.22 20.12
CA GLU A 19 13.87 -11.18 20.21
C GLU A 19 13.26 -10.14 19.26
N ASN A 20 13.89 -8.96 19.17
CA ASN A 20 13.42 -7.87 18.30
C ASN A 20 13.46 -8.24 16.80
N LYS A 21 14.44 -9.05 16.39
CA LYS A 21 14.54 -9.53 15.00
C LYS A 21 13.35 -10.43 14.62
N ASN A 22 12.90 -11.29 15.54
CA ASN A 22 11.78 -12.21 15.32
C ASN A 22 10.45 -11.46 15.14
N THR A 23 10.23 -10.35 15.87
CA THR A 23 9.00 -9.53 15.75
C THR A 23 8.92 -8.78 14.42
N VAL A 24 10.04 -8.20 13.96
CA VAL A 24 10.13 -7.56 12.63
C VAL A 24 9.86 -8.56 11.52
N GLU A 25 10.52 -9.71 11.58
CA GLU A 25 10.36 -10.78 10.59
C GLU A 25 8.93 -11.33 10.60
N SER A 26 8.30 -11.45 11.78
CA SER A 26 6.91 -11.90 11.91
C SER A 26 5.90 -10.96 11.26
N LEU A 27 5.95 -9.64 11.50
CA LEU A 27 4.99 -8.71 10.91
C LEU A 27 5.21 -8.49 9.41
N ALA A 28 6.46 -8.46 8.96
CA ALA A 28 6.78 -8.43 7.54
C ALA A 28 6.24 -9.70 6.83
N GLN A 29 6.38 -10.87 7.46
CA GLN A 29 5.81 -12.12 6.95
C GLN A 29 4.27 -12.10 6.98
N GLN A 30 3.65 -11.57 8.03
CA GLN A 30 2.18 -11.43 8.11
C GLN A 30 1.67 -10.49 7.02
N TRP A 31 2.36 -9.38 6.75
CA TRP A 31 2.01 -8.49 5.65
C TRP A 31 2.21 -9.14 4.29
N ALA A 32 3.32 -9.85 4.08
CA ALA A 32 3.54 -10.61 2.84
C ALA A 32 2.46 -11.69 2.65
N LYS A 33 2.07 -12.41 3.71
CA LYS A 33 1.00 -13.41 3.69
C LYS A 33 -0.36 -12.77 3.39
N LYS A 34 -0.69 -11.67 4.08
CA LYS A 34 -1.87 -10.83 3.80
C LYS A 34 -1.90 -10.44 2.33
N TYR A 35 -0.79 -9.92 1.80
CA TYR A 35 -0.72 -9.45 0.43
C TYR A 35 -1.05 -10.58 -0.57
N VAL A 36 -0.46 -11.77 -0.37
CA VAL A 36 -0.79 -12.96 -1.18
C VAL A 36 -2.26 -13.35 -1.07
N GLN A 37 -2.84 -13.30 0.14
CA GLN A 37 -4.24 -13.67 0.34
C GLN A 37 -5.23 -12.70 -0.34
N ASN A 38 -4.87 -11.42 -0.45
CA ASN A 38 -5.78 -10.40 -0.95
C ASN A 38 -5.73 -10.17 -2.44
N LEU A 39 -4.59 -10.52 -3.07
CA LEU A 39 -4.56 -10.68 -4.51
C LEU A 39 -5.63 -11.68 -4.96
N ARG A 40 -5.90 -12.74 -4.18
CA ARG A 40 -6.88 -13.82 -4.48
C ARG A 40 -8.35 -13.40 -4.68
N ILE A 41 -8.68 -12.14 -4.46
CA ILE A 41 -10.06 -11.67 -4.27
C ILE A 41 -10.37 -10.44 -5.16
N ASP A 42 -9.36 -9.80 -5.77
CA ASP A 42 -9.52 -8.46 -6.37
C ASP A 42 -9.68 -8.38 -7.89
N HIS A 43 -9.67 -9.50 -8.59
CA HIS A 43 -9.83 -9.49 -10.04
C HIS A 43 -11.24 -9.91 -10.44
N LYS A 44 -12.06 -8.90 -10.77
CA LYS A 44 -13.25 -9.08 -11.59
C LYS A 44 -13.23 -8.07 -12.72
N ALA A 45 -13.26 -8.61 -13.94
CA ALA A 45 -13.58 -8.04 -15.24
C ALA A 45 -12.38 -7.61 -16.12
N GLN A 46 -12.21 -8.29 -17.25
CA GLN A 46 -12.61 -7.79 -18.57
C GLN A 46 -12.53 -8.89 -19.63
N GLU A 47 -13.68 -9.41 -20.08
CA GLU A 47 -13.79 -10.42 -21.14
C GLU A 47 -12.88 -10.14 -22.34
N SER A 48 -11.85 -10.95 -22.50
CA SER A 48 -11.03 -11.02 -23.68
C SER A 48 -10.65 -12.46 -24.00
N SER A 49 -10.87 -12.85 -25.25
CA SER A 49 -10.54 -14.17 -25.78
C SER A 49 -9.08 -14.55 -25.50
N ILE A 50 -8.87 -15.75 -24.96
CA ILE A 50 -7.56 -16.31 -24.66
C ILE A 50 -6.68 -16.28 -25.92
N PRO A 51 -5.53 -15.58 -25.91
CA PRO A 51 -4.56 -15.67 -26.98
C PRO A 51 -3.97 -17.08 -27.04
N SER A 52 -3.80 -17.59 -28.25
CA SER A 52 -3.18 -18.89 -28.56
C SER A 52 -1.76 -19.09 -27.99
N ASN A 53 -1.17 -18.03 -27.40
CA ASN A 53 0.22 -17.94 -26.95
C ASN A 53 0.39 -17.87 -25.42
N LEU A 54 -0.63 -18.20 -24.62
CA LEU A 54 -0.54 -18.14 -23.15
C LEU A 54 0.69 -18.89 -22.59
N SER A 55 0.95 -20.10 -23.09
CA SER A 55 2.10 -20.93 -22.69
C SER A 55 3.44 -20.27 -23.00
N GLU A 56 3.52 -19.50 -24.09
CA GLU A 56 4.69 -18.73 -24.46
C GLU A 56 4.91 -17.56 -23.49
N ILE A 57 3.85 -16.79 -23.19
CA ILE A 57 3.92 -15.59 -22.33
C ILE A 57 4.34 -15.95 -20.90
N VAL A 58 3.76 -17.01 -20.32
CA VAL A 58 4.09 -17.43 -18.95
C VAL A 58 5.44 -18.15 -18.85
N SER A 59 6.01 -18.57 -19.97
CA SER A 59 7.30 -19.25 -20.01
C SER A 59 8.43 -18.36 -19.48
N PRO A 60 9.56 -18.94 -19.03
CA PRO A 60 10.75 -18.15 -18.67
C PRO A 60 11.20 -17.20 -19.79
N MET A 61 11.05 -17.60 -21.05
CA MET A 61 11.43 -16.76 -22.20
C MET A 61 10.42 -15.63 -22.42
N GLY A 62 9.11 -15.93 -22.32
CA GLY A 62 8.04 -14.94 -22.41
C GLY A 62 8.18 -13.85 -21.35
N ARG A 63 8.36 -14.25 -20.09
CA ARG A 63 8.60 -13.29 -18.99
C ARG A 63 9.85 -12.44 -19.20
N LYS A 64 10.95 -13.02 -19.71
CA LYS A 64 12.15 -12.25 -20.06
C LYS A 64 11.87 -11.23 -21.16
N LYS A 65 11.10 -11.62 -22.19
CA LYS A 65 10.69 -10.72 -23.28
C LYS A 65 9.82 -9.57 -22.74
N THR A 66 8.84 -9.85 -21.88
CA THR A 66 8.04 -8.82 -21.22
C THR A 66 8.90 -7.88 -20.38
N ALA A 67 9.82 -8.43 -19.56
CA ALA A 67 10.73 -7.63 -18.75
C ALA A 67 11.65 -6.74 -19.61
N GLN A 68 12.14 -7.25 -20.73
CA GLN A 68 12.95 -6.49 -21.67
C GLN A 68 12.16 -5.33 -22.29
N LYS A 69 10.93 -5.56 -22.77
CA LYS A 69 10.04 -4.49 -23.28
C LYS A 69 9.88 -3.36 -22.26
N ILE A 70 9.68 -3.72 -20.98
CA ILE A 70 9.54 -2.76 -19.89
C ILE A 70 10.85 -2.00 -19.66
N MET A 71 11.98 -2.70 -19.59
CA MET A 71 13.29 -2.05 -19.36
C MET A 71 13.69 -1.09 -20.46
N GLU A 72 13.41 -1.42 -21.72
CA GLU A 72 13.71 -0.58 -22.88
C GLU A 72 12.90 0.74 -22.86
N SER A 73 11.66 0.70 -22.37
CA SER A 73 10.78 1.87 -22.32
C SER A 73 10.92 2.69 -21.03
N LEU A 74 11.42 2.09 -19.93
CA LEU A 74 11.44 2.64 -18.58
C LEU A 74 11.97 4.07 -18.46
N ARG A 75 13.10 4.39 -19.10
CA ARG A 75 13.67 5.75 -19.04
C ARG A 75 12.74 6.80 -19.64
N SER A 76 12.24 6.51 -20.86
CA SER A 76 11.36 7.42 -21.58
C SER A 76 10.01 7.57 -20.86
N VAL A 77 9.49 6.48 -20.31
CA VAL A 77 8.24 6.46 -19.56
C VAL A 77 8.39 7.23 -18.26
N SER A 78 9.46 6.99 -17.48
CA SER A 78 9.71 7.71 -16.23
C SER A 78 9.79 9.24 -16.45
N ALA A 79 10.43 9.70 -17.53
CA ALA A 79 10.43 11.12 -17.87
C ALA A 79 9.02 11.67 -18.19
N LYS A 80 8.20 10.92 -18.93
CA LYS A 80 6.80 11.31 -19.21
C LYS A 80 5.94 11.32 -17.94
N SER A 81 6.14 10.33 -17.08
CA SER A 81 5.47 10.24 -15.78
C SER A 81 5.84 11.43 -14.90
N TRP A 82 7.07 11.93 -14.99
CA TRP A 82 7.51 13.08 -14.22
C TRP A 82 6.71 14.33 -14.61
N ASN A 83 6.59 14.58 -15.91
CA ASN A 83 5.79 15.70 -16.42
C ASN A 83 4.33 15.62 -15.94
N LYS A 84 3.75 14.41 -15.87
CA LYS A 84 2.39 14.21 -15.37
C LYS A 84 2.28 14.46 -13.86
N THR A 85 3.27 14.04 -13.09
CA THR A 85 3.36 14.31 -11.65
C THR A 85 3.51 15.80 -11.37
N GLU A 86 4.38 16.47 -12.10
CA GLU A 86 4.61 17.91 -11.98
C GLU A 86 3.37 18.71 -12.38
N ALA A 87 2.69 18.33 -13.46
CA ALA A 87 1.42 18.96 -13.86
C ALA A 87 0.33 18.81 -12.78
N LEU A 88 0.35 17.71 -12.01
CA LEU A 88 -0.60 17.46 -10.93
C LEU A 88 -0.28 18.27 -9.66
N LEU A 89 1.00 18.33 -9.27
CA LEU A 89 1.41 18.73 -7.92
C LEU A 89 2.30 19.97 -7.82
N SER A 90 2.80 20.53 -8.93
CA SER A 90 3.70 21.69 -8.89
C SER A 90 3.13 22.90 -8.15
N THR A 91 1.82 23.16 -8.30
CA THR A 91 1.14 24.24 -7.55
C THR A 91 1.13 23.98 -6.05
N GLU A 92 1.08 22.71 -5.65
CA GLU A 92 1.00 22.30 -4.26
C GLU A 92 2.31 22.52 -3.52
N VAL A 93 3.45 22.44 -4.22
CA VAL A 93 4.75 22.81 -3.65
C VAL A 93 4.71 24.22 -3.08
N ILE A 94 4.16 25.15 -3.86
CA ILE A 94 4.07 26.56 -3.49
C ILE A 94 3.00 26.75 -2.40
N GLN A 95 1.80 26.21 -2.61
CA GLN A 95 0.66 26.40 -1.69
C GLN A 95 0.95 25.85 -0.29
N HIS A 96 1.69 24.75 -0.20
CA HIS A 96 2.00 24.10 1.06
C HIS A 96 3.39 24.43 1.62
N GLY A 97 4.13 25.34 0.98
CA GLY A 97 5.45 25.79 1.43
C GLY A 97 6.50 24.67 1.46
N ILE A 98 6.40 23.70 0.53
CA ILE A 98 7.40 22.65 0.37
C ILE A 98 8.61 23.28 -0.33
N ASP A 99 9.82 23.07 0.18
CA ASP A 99 11.04 23.55 -0.49
C ASP A 99 11.23 22.78 -1.80
N PRO A 100 11.17 23.41 -2.99
CA PRO A 100 11.32 22.71 -4.26
C PRO A 100 12.68 22.04 -4.41
N ASN A 101 13.73 22.51 -3.70
CA ASN A 101 15.08 21.95 -3.83
C ASN A 101 15.22 20.54 -3.23
N ILE A 102 14.29 20.13 -2.36
CA ILE A 102 14.30 18.78 -1.79
C ILE A 102 13.63 17.75 -2.73
N ILE A 103 13.01 18.22 -3.82
CA ILE A 103 12.38 17.39 -4.84
C ILE A 103 13.32 17.30 -6.05
N ASN A 104 14.15 16.26 -6.09
CA ASN A 104 15.11 16.04 -7.20
C ASN A 104 14.58 15.00 -8.21
N PRO A 105 14.14 15.40 -9.42
CA PRO A 105 13.57 14.48 -10.42
C PRO A 105 14.55 13.39 -10.86
N TRP A 106 15.83 13.74 -10.99
CA TRP A 106 16.86 12.81 -11.45
C TRP A 106 17.13 11.71 -10.43
N GLU A 107 17.11 12.06 -9.15
CA GLU A 107 17.23 11.08 -8.08
C GLU A 107 16.01 10.18 -8.00
N VAL A 108 14.79 10.75 -8.09
CA VAL A 108 13.56 9.95 -8.06
C VAL A 108 13.54 8.97 -9.24
N ALA A 109 13.93 9.42 -10.44
CA ALA A 109 14.05 8.55 -11.60
C ALA A 109 15.12 7.46 -11.42
N ALA A 110 16.28 7.79 -10.86
CA ALA A 110 17.34 6.83 -10.59
C ALA A 110 16.93 5.77 -9.56
N ASP A 111 16.25 6.19 -8.49
CA ASP A 111 15.76 5.28 -7.46
C ASP A 111 14.59 4.43 -7.99
N SER A 112 13.71 5.00 -8.81
CA SER A 112 12.67 4.27 -9.54
C SER A 112 13.24 3.19 -10.45
N PHE A 113 14.26 3.52 -11.23
CA PHE A 113 14.92 2.56 -12.11
C PHE A 113 15.46 1.34 -11.34
N LYS A 114 16.11 1.57 -10.19
CA LYS A 114 16.63 0.48 -9.34
C LYS A 114 15.51 -0.44 -8.83
N ILE A 115 14.38 0.11 -8.42
CA ILE A 115 13.24 -0.67 -7.92
C ILE A 115 12.58 -1.48 -9.04
N TYR A 116 12.34 -0.89 -10.21
CA TYR A 116 11.77 -1.62 -11.34
C TYR A 116 12.71 -2.73 -11.82
N GLN A 117 14.02 -2.47 -11.93
CA GLN A 117 14.99 -3.50 -12.30
C GLN A 117 14.93 -4.70 -11.33
N LYS A 118 15.02 -4.44 -10.02
CA LYS A 118 14.92 -5.52 -9.00
C LYS A 118 13.59 -6.26 -9.07
N THR A 119 12.50 -5.55 -9.34
CA THR A 119 11.17 -6.15 -9.48
C THR A 119 11.11 -7.08 -10.68
N LEU A 120 11.69 -6.67 -11.81
CA LEU A 120 11.75 -7.47 -13.03
C LEU A 120 12.69 -8.68 -12.89
N ASP A 121 13.77 -8.55 -12.13
CA ASP A 121 14.63 -9.68 -11.79
C ASP A 121 13.85 -10.74 -11.01
N VAL A 122 13.02 -10.35 -10.03
CA VAL A 122 12.15 -11.30 -9.30
C VAL A 122 11.08 -11.89 -10.21
N TYR A 123 10.43 -11.06 -11.04
CA TYR A 123 9.41 -11.48 -12.00
C TYR A 123 9.92 -12.55 -12.98
N THR A 124 11.14 -12.38 -13.50
CA THR A 124 11.78 -13.33 -14.42
C THR A 124 12.29 -14.59 -13.72
N GLN A 125 12.74 -14.49 -12.46
CA GLN A 125 13.18 -15.64 -11.66
C GLN A 125 12.05 -16.56 -11.21
N GLN A 126 10.84 -16.02 -11.00
CA GLN A 126 9.67 -16.82 -10.60
C GLN A 126 9.01 -17.57 -11.77
N ALA A 127 9.70 -17.67 -12.91
CA ALA A 127 9.29 -18.58 -13.93
C ALA A 127 9.45 -20.03 -13.42
N VAL A 128 8.30 -20.64 -13.09
CA VAL A 128 7.98 -22.08 -12.96
C VAL A 128 7.83 -22.66 -11.53
N LEU A 129 6.66 -23.28 -11.25
CA LEU A 129 6.45 -24.64 -10.67
C LEU A 129 4.98 -24.91 -10.22
N ARG A 130 3.97 -24.72 -11.07
CA ARG A 130 2.80 -25.63 -11.07
C ARG A 130 2.37 -25.87 -12.51
N PRO A 131 2.09 -27.13 -12.89
CA PRO A 131 1.65 -27.44 -14.24
C PRO A 131 0.40 -26.61 -14.54
N LEU A 132 0.40 -25.89 -15.67
CA LEU A 132 -0.83 -25.32 -16.22
C LEU A 132 -1.95 -26.38 -16.25
N SER A 133 -1.60 -27.67 -16.39
CA SER A 133 -2.55 -28.79 -16.35
C SER A 133 -3.38 -28.88 -15.06
N GLN A 134 -2.89 -28.43 -13.89
CA GLN A 134 -3.70 -28.43 -12.65
C GLN A 134 -4.71 -27.29 -12.57
N VAL A 135 -4.53 -26.24 -13.37
CA VAL A 135 -5.51 -25.15 -13.52
C VAL A 135 -6.46 -25.46 -14.68
N ILE A 136 -5.99 -26.23 -15.67
CA ILE A 136 -6.77 -26.68 -16.83
C ILE A 136 -7.73 -27.84 -16.47
N GLU A 137 -7.39 -28.69 -15.51
CA GLU A 137 -8.25 -29.80 -15.03
C GLU A 137 -9.56 -29.34 -14.35
N ILE A 138 -9.76 -28.04 -14.11
CA ILE A 138 -11.00 -27.52 -13.52
C ILE A 138 -12.10 -27.30 -14.58
N ASP A 139 -11.80 -27.39 -15.89
CA ASP A 139 -12.82 -27.12 -16.93
C ASP A 139 -12.71 -27.96 -18.21
N GLU A 140 -12.41 -29.26 -18.07
CA GLU A 140 -12.53 -30.20 -19.20
C GLU A 140 -13.99 -30.46 -19.64
N GLU A 141 -15.01 -29.92 -18.93
CA GLU A 141 -16.41 -30.07 -19.33
C GLU A 141 -16.97 -28.90 -20.19
N ASN A 142 -16.30 -27.74 -20.31
CA ASN A 142 -16.85 -26.60 -21.08
C ASN A 142 -15.89 -25.83 -22.02
N ASN A 143 -14.65 -26.29 -22.25
CA ASN A 143 -13.79 -25.77 -23.34
C ASN A 143 -13.62 -24.23 -23.37
N GLN A 144 -13.71 -23.58 -22.20
CA GLN A 144 -13.43 -22.17 -21.99
C GLN A 144 -12.57 -22.07 -20.74
N LEU A 145 -11.25 -21.96 -20.90
CA LEU A 145 -10.36 -21.59 -19.79
C LEU A 145 -10.65 -20.13 -19.41
N ASP A 146 -11.63 -19.93 -18.54
CA ASP A 146 -12.15 -18.61 -18.17
C ASP A 146 -11.02 -17.70 -17.63
N GLU A 147 -11.12 -16.39 -17.84
CA GLU A 147 -10.16 -15.40 -17.34
C GLU A 147 -9.94 -15.52 -15.82
N GLN A 148 -10.96 -15.99 -15.11
CA GLN A 148 -10.92 -16.36 -13.70
C GLN A 148 -9.83 -17.39 -13.38
N ALA A 149 -9.57 -18.36 -14.26
CA ALA A 149 -8.51 -19.35 -14.09
C ALA A 149 -7.11 -18.73 -14.24
N LEU A 150 -6.98 -17.72 -15.11
CA LEU A 150 -5.75 -16.97 -15.33
C LEU A 150 -5.48 -15.96 -14.21
N GLU A 151 -6.53 -15.36 -13.67
CA GLU A 151 -6.54 -14.52 -12.48
C GLU A 151 -6.09 -15.35 -11.28
N VAL A 152 -6.73 -16.49 -11.01
CA VAL A 152 -6.33 -17.43 -9.95
C VAL A 152 -4.88 -17.90 -10.11
N TYR A 153 -4.42 -18.13 -11.34
CA TYR A 153 -3.02 -18.48 -11.62
C TYR A 153 -2.05 -17.33 -11.29
N THR A 154 -2.38 -16.11 -11.70
CA THR A 154 -1.56 -14.90 -11.45
C THR A 154 -1.51 -14.56 -9.96
N GLU A 155 -2.63 -14.72 -9.26
CA GLU A 155 -2.76 -14.57 -7.80
C GLU A 155 -1.93 -15.62 -7.04
N GLN A 156 -1.84 -16.85 -7.55
CA GLN A 156 -1.03 -17.92 -6.97
C GLN A 156 0.48 -17.73 -7.20
N VAL A 157 0.87 -17.09 -8.30
CA VAL A 157 2.29 -16.84 -8.66
C VAL A 157 2.83 -15.54 -8.04
N ALA A 158 1.99 -14.77 -7.35
CA ALA A 158 2.37 -13.49 -6.77
C ALA A 158 3.55 -13.58 -5.75
N PRO A 159 4.47 -12.61 -5.77
CA PRO A 159 5.75 -12.73 -5.09
C PRO A 159 5.68 -12.27 -3.62
N SER A 160 5.30 -13.17 -2.70
CA SER A 160 5.67 -13.01 -1.27
C SER A 160 7.17 -12.67 -1.10
N LYS A 161 7.99 -13.21 -2.02
CA LYS A 161 9.42 -12.90 -2.15
C LYS A 161 9.68 -11.43 -2.53
N LEU A 162 8.88 -10.79 -3.38
CA LEU A 162 9.13 -9.41 -3.85
C LEU A 162 9.02 -8.43 -2.69
N ALA A 163 7.94 -8.50 -1.90
CA ALA A 163 7.77 -7.63 -0.73
C ALA A 163 8.98 -7.70 0.22
N THR A 164 9.53 -8.92 0.40
CA THR A 164 10.75 -9.13 1.19
C THR A 164 12.01 -8.58 0.49
N VAL A 165 12.11 -8.71 -0.84
CA VAL A 165 13.26 -8.28 -1.63
C VAL A 165 13.34 -6.75 -1.74
N ILE A 166 12.23 -6.07 -2.02
CA ILE A 166 12.22 -4.61 -2.26
C ILE A 166 11.82 -3.80 -1.03
N GLY A 167 11.23 -4.42 0.00
CA GLY A 167 10.65 -3.69 1.13
C GLY A 167 11.65 -2.81 1.88
N LYS A 168 12.88 -3.31 2.09
CA LYS A 168 13.94 -2.51 2.72
C LYS A 168 14.37 -1.34 1.85
N ASP A 169 14.50 -1.55 0.53
CA ASP A 169 14.94 -0.52 -0.42
C ASP A 169 13.88 0.57 -0.59
N ILE A 170 12.61 0.18 -0.75
CA ILE A 170 11.49 1.12 -0.80
C ILE A 170 11.35 1.86 0.53
N GLY A 171 11.51 1.17 1.66
CA GLY A 171 11.54 1.82 2.97
C GLY A 171 12.66 2.85 3.09
N ALA A 172 13.83 2.59 2.52
CA ALA A 172 14.93 3.54 2.47
C ALA A 172 14.62 4.74 1.56
N ILE A 173 14.03 4.51 0.38
CA ILE A 173 13.55 5.56 -0.52
C ILE A 173 12.52 6.44 0.18
N ARG A 174 11.50 5.85 0.81
CA ARG A 174 10.49 6.58 1.55
C ARG A 174 11.15 7.45 2.63
N ASN A 175 11.99 6.87 3.48
CA ASN A 175 12.68 7.62 4.53
C ASN A 175 13.54 8.76 3.99
N LYS A 176 14.25 8.54 2.88
CA LYS A 176 15.05 9.57 2.20
C LYS A 176 14.17 10.77 1.87
N TYR A 177 13.07 10.54 1.17
CA TYR A 177 12.21 11.61 0.67
C TYR A 177 11.30 12.23 1.74
N THR A 178 10.96 11.51 2.81
CA THR A 178 10.14 12.05 3.91
C THR A 178 10.94 12.66 5.06
N SER A 179 12.28 12.63 5.00
CA SER A 179 13.14 13.04 6.13
C SER A 179 13.09 14.54 6.44
N LEU A 180 12.90 15.38 5.42
CA LEU A 180 12.81 16.84 5.57
C LEU A 180 11.34 17.30 5.56
N ASP A 181 10.56 16.81 4.60
CA ASP A 181 9.13 17.09 4.48
C ASP A 181 8.39 15.82 4.06
N PRO A 182 7.52 15.25 4.93
CA PRO A 182 6.78 14.04 4.62
C PRO A 182 5.91 14.11 3.35
N ARG A 183 5.45 15.31 2.96
CA ARG A 183 4.57 15.49 1.79
C ARG A 183 5.27 15.20 0.47
N VAL A 184 6.60 15.24 0.43
CA VAL A 184 7.40 14.89 -0.76
C VAL A 184 7.12 13.46 -1.23
N ILE A 185 6.67 12.55 -0.34
CA ILE A 185 6.25 11.21 -0.74
C ILE A 185 5.08 11.22 -1.74
N GLY A 186 4.28 12.28 -1.79
CA GLY A 186 3.24 12.46 -2.80
C GLY A 186 3.83 12.53 -4.21
N PHE A 187 4.93 13.27 -4.41
CA PHE A 187 5.62 13.34 -5.70
C PHE A 187 6.22 11.99 -6.09
N VAL A 188 6.92 11.35 -5.14
CA VAL A 188 7.58 10.07 -5.38
C VAL A 188 6.55 8.99 -5.69
N SER A 189 5.48 8.89 -4.90
CA SER A 189 4.44 7.88 -5.11
C SER A 189 3.67 8.10 -6.40
N MET A 190 3.30 9.33 -6.75
CA MET A 190 2.64 9.64 -8.02
C MET A 190 3.55 9.38 -9.23
N GLN A 191 4.84 9.66 -9.12
CA GLN A 191 5.82 9.37 -10.16
C GLN A 191 5.91 7.87 -10.44
N PHE A 192 6.02 7.05 -9.40
CA PHE A 192 6.02 5.59 -9.54
C PHE A 192 4.68 5.09 -10.08
N HIS A 193 3.57 5.61 -9.56
CA HIS A 193 2.24 5.21 -10.01
C HIS A 193 2.03 5.44 -11.51
N TYR A 194 2.36 6.64 -12.02
CA TYR A 194 2.27 6.94 -13.44
C TYR A 194 3.29 6.17 -14.27
N THR A 195 4.47 5.89 -13.73
CA THR A 195 5.46 5.04 -14.41
C THR A 195 4.90 3.63 -14.58
N SER A 196 4.36 3.02 -13.52
CA SER A 196 3.71 1.71 -13.57
C SER A 196 2.58 1.65 -14.60
N GLN A 197 1.68 2.64 -14.60
CA GLN A 197 0.57 2.70 -15.57
C GLN A 197 1.06 2.75 -17.02
N MET A 198 1.95 3.70 -17.33
CA MET A 198 2.45 3.91 -18.69
C MET A 198 3.33 2.75 -19.19
N LEU A 199 4.02 2.04 -18.29
CA LEU A 199 4.77 0.81 -18.64
C LEU A 199 3.86 -0.35 -19.03
N MET A 200 2.65 -0.41 -18.48
CA MET A 200 1.69 -1.48 -18.74
C MET A 200 0.84 -1.25 -19.99
N GLU A 201 0.59 0.01 -20.38
CA GLU A 201 -0.20 0.38 -21.56
C GLU A 201 0.17 -0.40 -22.85
N PRO A 202 1.46 -0.53 -23.24
CA PRO A 202 1.83 -1.21 -24.49
C PRO A 202 1.84 -2.75 -24.40
N LEU A 203 1.66 -3.33 -23.21
CA LEU A 203 1.75 -4.77 -23.01
C LEU A 203 0.46 -5.48 -23.43
N GLU A 204 0.54 -6.78 -23.71
CA GLU A 204 -0.64 -7.62 -23.94
C GLU A 204 -1.46 -7.79 -22.65
N PRO A 205 -2.79 -8.02 -22.69
CA PRO A 205 -3.62 -8.13 -21.48
C PRO A 205 -3.09 -9.11 -20.44
N ILE A 206 -2.58 -10.26 -20.88
CA ILE A 206 -1.97 -11.27 -20.00
C ILE A 206 -0.67 -10.76 -19.39
N GLU A 207 0.20 -10.13 -20.20
CA GLU A 207 1.43 -9.52 -19.70
C GLU A 207 1.12 -8.46 -18.63
N ARG A 208 0.09 -7.62 -18.86
CA ARG A 208 -0.39 -6.61 -17.91
C ARG A 208 -0.87 -7.23 -16.61
N SER A 209 -1.70 -8.26 -16.68
CA SER A 209 -2.21 -8.95 -15.49
C SER A 209 -1.06 -9.51 -14.65
N LEU A 210 -0.13 -10.24 -15.30
CA LEU A 210 1.02 -10.86 -14.64
C LEU A 210 1.95 -9.84 -13.98
N ILE A 211 2.34 -8.78 -14.69
CA ILE A 211 3.27 -7.79 -14.15
C ILE A 211 2.59 -6.79 -13.20
N GLY A 212 1.30 -6.52 -13.39
CA GLY A 212 0.52 -5.59 -12.60
C GLY A 212 0.51 -5.96 -11.11
N ALA A 213 0.47 -7.26 -10.79
CA ALA A 213 0.57 -7.75 -9.41
C ALA A 213 1.91 -7.36 -8.74
N TYR A 214 3.01 -7.30 -9.50
CA TYR A 214 4.34 -6.90 -9.01
C TYR A 214 4.43 -5.38 -8.85
N PHE A 215 3.91 -4.62 -9.82
CA PHE A 215 3.88 -3.15 -9.73
C PHE A 215 2.99 -2.66 -8.60
N LYS A 216 1.89 -3.36 -8.30
CA LYS A 216 1.07 -3.08 -7.12
C LYS A 216 1.86 -3.22 -5.81
N VAL A 217 2.82 -4.15 -5.70
CA VAL A 217 3.67 -4.27 -4.50
C VAL A 217 4.51 -3.00 -4.33
N ILE A 218 5.04 -2.45 -5.42
CA ILE A 218 5.83 -1.23 -5.40
C ILE A 218 4.97 -0.06 -4.90
N ASP A 219 3.81 0.14 -5.51
CA ASP A 219 2.86 1.20 -5.14
C ASP A 219 2.50 1.13 -3.65
N ASP A 220 2.10 -0.05 -3.16
CA ASP A 220 1.65 -0.22 -1.79
C ASP A 220 2.77 0.01 -0.77
N HIS A 221 4.03 -0.37 -1.07
CA HIS A 221 5.17 -0.12 -0.19
C HIS A 221 5.64 1.33 -0.19
N LEU A 222 5.39 2.09 -1.26
CA LEU A 222 5.71 3.52 -1.32
C LEU A 222 4.65 4.36 -0.62
N TYR A 223 3.39 4.01 -0.82
CA TYR A 223 2.25 4.77 -0.30
C TYR A 223 2.10 4.65 1.23
N MET A 224 2.48 3.49 1.78
CA MET A 224 2.34 3.18 3.21
C MET A 224 3.70 3.07 3.93
N PRO A 225 3.84 3.57 5.19
CA PRO A 225 5.08 3.49 5.98
C PRO A 225 5.37 2.10 6.55
N LEU A 226 5.23 1.02 5.78
CA LEU A 226 5.29 -0.36 6.26
C LEU A 226 6.60 -0.70 6.98
N GLN A 227 7.74 -0.27 6.44
CA GLN A 227 9.03 -0.50 7.08
C GLN A 227 9.15 0.19 8.44
N ARG A 228 8.49 1.34 8.64
CA ARG A 228 8.44 2.05 9.92
C ARG A 228 7.52 1.32 10.90
N VAL A 229 6.38 0.81 10.44
CA VAL A 229 5.50 -0.07 11.23
C VAL A 229 6.25 -1.28 11.75
N TYR A 230 7.03 -1.97 10.90
CA TYR A 230 7.81 -3.12 11.34
C TYR A 230 8.85 -2.75 12.39
N LYS A 231 9.52 -1.59 12.22
CA LYS A 231 10.49 -1.08 13.21
C LYS A 231 9.83 -0.69 14.53
N ALA A 232 8.67 -0.04 14.49
CA ALA A 232 7.92 0.37 15.66
C ALA A 232 7.45 -0.87 16.45
N ALA A 233 6.86 -1.85 15.76
CA ALA A 233 6.45 -3.10 16.37
C ALA A 233 7.60 -3.89 17.01
N ALA A 234 8.82 -3.80 16.47
CA ALA A 234 10.01 -4.40 17.06
C ALA A 234 10.37 -3.85 18.44
N GLN A 235 9.87 -2.66 18.79
CA GLN A 235 10.11 -2.04 20.10
C GLN A 235 9.11 -2.51 21.16
N HIS A 236 8.11 -3.30 20.80
CA HIS A 236 7.12 -3.82 21.73
C HIS A 236 7.51 -5.20 22.26
N ASP A 237 7.24 -5.40 23.55
CA ASP A 237 7.20 -6.73 24.14
C ASP A 237 6.17 -7.61 23.43
N TYR A 238 6.44 -8.91 23.35
CA TYR A 238 5.56 -9.89 22.69
C TYR A 238 4.12 -9.86 23.21
N ASN A 239 3.93 -9.57 24.50
CA ASN A 239 2.63 -9.52 25.17
C ASN A 239 2.00 -8.10 25.18
N SER A 240 2.57 -7.13 24.46
CA SER A 240 2.02 -5.78 24.40
C SER A 240 0.62 -5.79 23.77
N LEU A 241 -0.35 -5.16 24.45
CA LEU A 241 -1.72 -5.05 23.95
C LEU A 241 -1.81 -4.32 22.60
N ALA A 242 -0.99 -3.28 22.39
CA ALA A 242 -0.94 -2.55 21.13
C ALA A 242 -0.41 -3.44 19.99
N LEU A 243 0.66 -4.19 20.23
CA LEU A 243 1.20 -5.14 19.25
C LEU A 243 0.19 -6.25 18.94
N SER A 244 -0.46 -6.80 19.97
CA SER A 244 -1.50 -7.82 19.82
C SER A 244 -2.69 -7.32 19.00
N ALA A 245 -3.15 -6.08 19.23
CA ALA A 245 -4.22 -5.46 18.46
C ALA A 245 -3.84 -5.33 16.97
N VAL A 246 -2.62 -4.87 16.68
CA VAL A 246 -2.12 -4.76 15.30
C VAL A 246 -2.00 -6.14 14.65
N GLN A 247 -1.46 -7.14 15.34
CA GLN A 247 -1.36 -8.52 14.83
C GLN A 247 -2.73 -9.16 14.54
N GLN A 248 -3.77 -8.74 15.26
CA GLN A 248 -5.14 -9.20 15.01
C GLN A 248 -5.80 -8.52 13.81
N LEU A 249 -5.55 -7.23 13.61
CA LEU A 249 -6.14 -6.45 12.50
C LEU A 249 -5.37 -6.59 11.18
N LEU A 250 -4.05 -6.72 11.24
CA LEU A 250 -3.19 -6.76 10.06
C LEU A 250 -3.62 -7.81 9.02
N PRO A 251 -3.88 -9.08 9.40
CA PRO A 251 -4.25 -10.13 8.43
C PRO A 251 -5.59 -9.88 7.74
N VAL A 252 -6.51 -9.16 8.40
CA VAL A 252 -7.88 -8.90 7.90
C VAL A 252 -8.06 -7.49 7.34
N SER A 253 -7.01 -6.67 7.32
CA SER A 253 -7.10 -5.24 6.96
C SER A 253 -7.60 -4.93 5.55
N THR A 254 -7.27 -5.77 4.57
CA THR A 254 -7.84 -5.61 3.22
C THR A 254 -9.30 -6.01 3.19
N GLN A 255 -9.72 -7.02 3.96
CA GLN A 255 -11.13 -7.37 4.06
C GLN A 255 -11.93 -6.23 4.69
N ILE A 256 -11.38 -5.60 5.73
CA ILE A 256 -11.92 -4.37 6.33
C ILE A 256 -12.06 -3.29 5.24
N ALA A 257 -11.01 -3.03 4.47
CA ALA A 257 -11.04 -2.03 3.40
C ALA A 257 -12.09 -2.34 2.32
N LYS A 258 -12.19 -3.60 1.89
CA LYS A 258 -13.20 -4.06 0.91
C LYS A 258 -14.61 -3.87 1.41
N ASN A 259 -14.90 -4.24 2.66
CA ASN A 259 -16.20 -4.04 3.28
C ASN A 259 -16.57 -2.56 3.29
N ILE A 260 -15.64 -1.70 3.76
CA ILE A 260 -15.83 -0.25 3.83
C ILE A 260 -16.10 0.32 2.44
N CYS A 261 -15.27 -0.01 1.45
CA CYS A 261 -15.46 0.48 0.08
C CYS A 261 -16.78 0.01 -0.51
N GLN A 262 -17.19 -1.24 -0.26
CA GLN A 262 -18.46 -1.77 -0.71
C GLN A 262 -19.65 -1.00 -0.09
N SER A 263 -19.64 -0.79 1.23
CA SER A 263 -20.67 0.00 1.92
C SER A 263 -20.73 1.45 1.41
N VAL A 264 -19.59 2.05 1.09
CA VAL A 264 -19.54 3.42 0.55
C VAL A 264 -20.03 3.49 -0.90
N ILE A 265 -19.72 2.49 -1.75
CA ILE A 265 -20.28 2.38 -3.11
C ILE A 265 -21.81 2.31 -3.05
N GLU A 266 -22.36 1.53 -2.12
CA GLU A 266 -23.81 1.38 -1.94
C GLU A 266 -24.47 2.67 -1.44
N LEU A 267 -23.81 3.42 -0.54
CA LEU A 267 -24.31 4.70 -0.03
C LEU A 267 -24.20 5.84 -1.05
N TYR A 268 -23.17 5.82 -1.89
CA TYR A 268 -22.86 6.90 -2.84
C TYR A 268 -22.76 6.38 -4.29
N PRO A 269 -23.82 5.78 -4.85
CA PRO A 269 -23.76 5.12 -6.15
C PRO A 269 -23.45 6.06 -7.32
N ASN A 270 -23.74 7.36 -7.16
CA ASN A 270 -23.55 8.38 -8.19
C ASN A 270 -22.28 9.21 -8.00
N TYR A 271 -21.47 8.91 -6.98
CA TYR A 271 -20.23 9.64 -6.74
C TYR A 271 -19.22 9.43 -7.88
N GLN A 272 -18.55 10.52 -8.28
CA GLN A 272 -17.47 10.50 -9.27
C GLN A 272 -16.24 11.25 -8.76
N SER A 273 -15.09 10.58 -8.85
CA SER A 273 -13.75 11.18 -8.67
C SER A 273 -13.22 11.67 -10.02
N MET A 274 -12.00 12.22 -10.04
CA MET A 274 -11.29 12.52 -11.29
C MET A 274 -11.13 11.28 -12.19
N SER A 275 -11.06 10.07 -11.61
CA SER A 275 -10.81 8.82 -12.31
C SER A 275 -12.07 8.00 -12.60
N GLY A 276 -13.27 8.52 -12.28
CA GLY A 276 -14.55 7.87 -12.57
C GLY A 276 -15.38 7.54 -11.32
N THR A 277 -16.38 6.67 -11.49
CA THR A 277 -17.31 6.24 -10.42
C THR A 277 -16.63 5.32 -9.40
N LEU A 278 -17.15 5.26 -8.17
CA LEU A 278 -16.61 4.37 -7.12
C LEU A 278 -16.66 2.88 -7.51
N SER A 279 -17.65 2.49 -8.32
CA SER A 279 -17.81 1.13 -8.81
C SER A 279 -16.82 0.75 -9.92
N ALA A 280 -16.15 1.71 -10.54
CA ALA A 280 -15.16 1.44 -11.56
C ALA A 280 -13.95 0.69 -10.95
N PRO A 281 -13.45 -0.40 -11.57
CA PRO A 281 -12.40 -1.25 -10.97
C PRO A 281 -11.16 -0.48 -10.50
N ALA A 282 -10.65 0.45 -11.32
CA ALA A 282 -9.48 1.25 -10.97
C ALA A 282 -9.73 2.17 -9.76
N VAL A 283 -10.92 2.78 -9.68
CA VAL A 283 -11.31 3.64 -8.56
C VAL A 283 -11.49 2.80 -7.30
N LYS A 284 -12.17 1.66 -7.39
CA LYS A 284 -12.33 0.72 -6.28
C LYS A 284 -10.98 0.27 -5.69
N ILE A 285 -10.03 -0.10 -6.53
CA ILE A 285 -8.67 -0.47 -6.10
C ILE A 285 -7.99 0.69 -5.37
N SER A 286 -8.08 1.91 -5.91
CA SER A 286 -7.51 3.10 -5.26
C SER A 286 -8.18 3.42 -3.91
N SER A 287 -9.51 3.28 -3.82
CA SER A 287 -10.25 3.48 -2.58
C SER A 287 -9.90 2.46 -1.51
N ILE A 288 -9.74 1.18 -1.89
CA ILE A 288 -9.26 0.13 -0.97
C ILE A 288 -7.88 0.52 -0.43
N ARG A 289 -6.97 0.95 -1.31
CA ARG A 289 -5.62 1.37 -0.93
C ARG A 289 -5.64 2.55 0.06
N ASP A 290 -6.50 3.54 -0.15
CA ASP A 290 -6.64 4.65 0.79
C ASP A 290 -7.10 4.17 2.18
N VAL A 291 -8.11 3.29 2.25
CA VAL A 291 -8.56 2.73 3.53
C VAL A 291 -7.48 1.88 4.21
N GLU A 292 -6.68 1.13 3.44
CA GLU A 292 -5.51 0.42 3.98
C GLU A 292 -4.43 1.39 4.48
N MET A 293 -4.20 2.50 3.78
CA MET A 293 -3.29 3.54 4.23
C MET A 293 -3.73 4.11 5.59
N PHE A 294 -5.00 4.47 5.75
CA PHE A 294 -5.55 4.94 7.03
C PHE A 294 -5.31 3.92 8.16
N GLN A 295 -5.54 2.62 7.88
CA GLN A 295 -5.26 1.56 8.84
C GLN A 295 -3.78 1.49 9.23
N VAL A 296 -2.86 1.54 8.25
CA VAL A 296 -1.41 1.46 8.52
C VAL A 296 -0.91 2.62 9.37
N TYR A 297 -1.35 3.86 9.07
CA TYR A 297 -0.97 5.02 9.88
C TYR A 297 -1.57 4.97 11.29
N LEU A 298 -2.78 4.43 11.44
CA LEU A 298 -3.39 4.23 12.74
C LEU A 298 -2.60 3.22 13.59
N TRP A 299 -2.24 2.08 13.00
CA TRP A 299 -1.39 1.09 13.68
C TRP A 299 -0.02 1.68 14.03
N LEU A 300 0.57 2.46 13.13
CA LEU A 300 1.84 3.11 13.38
C LEU A 300 1.78 4.03 14.61
N CYS A 301 0.73 4.84 14.72
CA CYS A 301 0.55 5.72 15.88
C CYS A 301 0.42 4.92 17.19
N ALA A 302 -0.33 3.82 17.16
CA ALA A 302 -0.48 2.95 18.33
C ALA A 302 0.83 2.26 18.74
N LEU A 303 1.64 1.85 17.77
CA LEU A 303 2.95 1.25 18.02
C LEU A 303 4.02 2.28 18.43
N GLU A 304 3.90 3.53 18.00
CA GLU A 304 4.86 4.58 18.39
C GLU A 304 4.43 5.35 19.64
N GLY A 305 3.22 5.10 20.15
CA GLY A 305 2.69 5.77 21.33
C GLY A 305 2.40 7.25 21.12
N ASN A 306 2.26 7.71 19.87
CA ASN A 306 2.07 9.13 19.54
C ASN A 306 1.33 9.32 18.21
N ILE A 307 0.85 10.53 17.94
CA ILE A 307 0.03 10.87 16.75
C ILE A 307 0.84 11.43 15.58
N ALA A 308 2.17 11.50 15.66
CA ALA A 308 2.99 12.24 14.70
C ALA A 308 2.83 11.71 13.27
N ALA A 309 2.72 10.40 13.09
CA ALA A 309 2.55 9.82 11.76
C ALA A 309 1.24 10.27 11.08
N ILE A 310 0.15 10.44 11.83
CA ILE A 310 -1.10 10.97 11.29
C ILE A 310 -1.00 12.49 11.09
N GLN A 311 -0.51 13.20 12.11
CA GLN A 311 -0.53 14.66 12.14
C GLN A 311 0.45 15.31 11.15
N GLN A 312 1.63 14.74 11.00
CA GLN A 312 2.73 15.34 10.25
C GLN A 312 2.89 14.71 8.86
N GLU A 313 2.34 13.52 8.62
CA GLU A 313 2.48 12.83 7.34
C GLU A 313 1.14 12.60 6.64
N LEU A 314 0.26 11.77 7.21
CA LEU A 314 -0.97 11.35 6.52
C LEU A 314 -1.90 12.53 6.23
N PHE A 315 -2.25 13.32 7.25
CA PHE A 315 -3.21 14.40 7.08
C PHE A 315 -2.71 15.48 6.10
N PRO A 316 -1.47 16.00 6.22
CA PRO A 316 -0.94 16.93 5.22
C PRO A 316 -0.85 16.35 3.81
N LEU A 317 -0.53 15.05 3.68
CA LEU A 317 -0.50 14.36 2.40
C LEU A 317 -1.91 14.30 1.76
N CYS A 318 -2.93 13.93 2.54
CA CYS A 318 -4.32 13.91 2.06
C CYS A 318 -4.79 15.31 1.65
N VAL A 319 -4.52 16.33 2.47
CA VAL A 319 -4.86 17.74 2.17
C VAL A 319 -4.24 18.19 0.84
N MET A 320 -3.01 17.77 0.56
CA MET A 320 -2.32 18.08 -0.68
C MET A 320 -2.88 17.32 -1.90
N LEU A 321 -3.17 16.02 -1.75
CA LEU A 321 -3.50 15.16 -2.90
C LEU A 321 -4.99 15.10 -3.23
N TYR A 322 -5.85 14.96 -2.22
CA TYR A 322 -7.27 14.65 -2.43
C TYR A 322 -8.03 15.72 -3.22
N PRO A 323 -7.81 17.03 -2.99
CA PRO A 323 -8.41 18.07 -3.83
C PRO A 323 -8.04 17.94 -5.31
N LYS A 324 -6.77 17.62 -5.63
CA LYS A 324 -6.32 17.42 -7.01
C LYS A 324 -6.94 16.19 -7.67
N LEU A 325 -7.19 15.15 -6.88
CA LEU A 325 -7.83 13.92 -7.33
C LEU A 325 -9.37 13.98 -7.33
N LYS A 326 -9.95 15.14 -6.93
CA LYS A 326 -11.39 15.34 -6.73
C LYS A 326 -12.01 14.30 -5.79
N VAL A 327 -11.30 14.01 -4.69
CA VAL A 327 -11.78 13.18 -3.60
C VAL A 327 -12.46 14.08 -2.57
N HIS A 328 -13.76 13.89 -2.34
CA HIS A 328 -14.53 14.71 -1.41
C HIS A 328 -14.28 14.25 0.02
N TRP A 329 -14.14 15.22 0.93
CA TRP A 329 -13.92 14.96 2.35
C TRP A 329 -15.04 14.18 3.03
N GLU A 330 -16.28 14.36 2.56
CA GLU A 330 -17.44 13.60 3.04
C GLU A 330 -17.25 12.09 2.83
N LEU A 331 -16.71 11.70 1.67
CA LEU A 331 -16.44 10.29 1.34
C LEU A 331 -15.41 9.71 2.31
N ILE A 332 -14.31 10.42 2.54
CA ILE A 332 -13.26 10.02 3.49
C ILE A 332 -13.83 9.90 4.90
N ARG A 333 -14.72 10.82 5.28
CA ARG A 333 -15.40 10.77 6.57
C ARG A 333 -16.29 9.55 6.72
N GLN A 334 -17.02 9.18 5.69
CA GLN A 334 -17.81 7.94 5.73
C GLN A 334 -16.91 6.70 5.80
N MET A 335 -15.79 6.67 5.06
CA MET A 335 -14.83 5.58 5.14
C MET A 335 -14.24 5.43 6.55
N LEU A 336 -13.86 6.54 7.19
CA LEU A 336 -13.36 6.53 8.57
C LEU A 336 -14.44 6.07 9.56
N HIS A 337 -15.72 6.41 9.32
CA HIS A 337 -16.82 6.00 10.20
C HIS A 337 -16.92 4.48 10.26
N PHE A 338 -16.96 3.85 9.08
CA PHE A 338 -16.99 2.40 8.97
C PHE A 338 -15.70 1.75 9.47
N LEU A 339 -14.55 2.39 9.29
CA LEU A 339 -13.29 1.91 9.85
C LEU A 339 -13.34 1.82 11.38
N GLY A 340 -13.90 2.82 12.06
CA GLY A 340 -14.09 2.79 13.51
C GLY A 340 -14.96 1.61 13.96
N GLN A 341 -16.05 1.35 13.24
CA GLN A 341 -16.94 0.20 13.52
C GLN A 341 -16.24 -1.14 13.31
N GLU A 342 -15.52 -1.30 12.20
CA GLU A 342 -14.77 -2.52 11.89
C GLU A 342 -13.70 -2.83 12.95
N ILE A 343 -13.00 -1.80 13.46
CA ILE A 343 -12.02 -1.95 14.53
C ILE A 343 -12.70 -2.40 15.84
N GLN A 344 -13.76 -1.70 16.26
CA GLN A 344 -14.47 -2.00 17.51
C GLN A 344 -15.07 -3.41 17.51
N ASN A 345 -15.58 -3.86 16.37
CA ASN A 345 -16.18 -5.19 16.23
C ASN A 345 -15.15 -6.33 16.21
N ARG A 346 -13.86 -6.02 16.02
CA ARG A 346 -12.79 -7.03 15.86
C ARG A 346 -11.86 -7.12 17.04
N LEU A 347 -11.76 -6.09 17.86
CA LEU A 347 -10.88 -6.06 19.01
C LEU A 347 -11.63 -6.33 20.31
N THR A 348 -10.95 -6.94 21.27
CA THR A 348 -11.44 -6.95 22.66
C THR A 348 -11.42 -5.52 23.22
N PRO A 349 -12.20 -5.22 24.28
CA PRO A 349 -12.19 -3.89 24.90
C PRO A 349 -10.77 -3.42 25.28
N GLN A 350 -9.95 -4.30 25.86
CA GLN A 350 -8.58 -3.99 26.27
C GLN A 350 -7.67 -3.66 25.07
N GLN A 351 -7.82 -4.36 23.95
CA GLN A 351 -7.08 -4.04 22.72
C GLN A 351 -7.61 -2.75 22.09
N ALA A 352 -8.93 -2.54 22.08
CA ALA A 352 -9.56 -1.34 21.55
C ALA A 352 -9.09 -0.09 22.32
N ASP A 353 -8.92 -0.18 23.64
CA ASP A 353 -8.39 0.91 24.47
C ASP A 353 -6.98 1.36 24.04
N THR A 354 -6.21 0.50 23.36
CA THR A 354 -4.90 0.87 22.82
C THR A 354 -4.94 1.56 21.46
N LEU A 355 -5.97 1.34 20.64
CA LEU A 355 -6.04 1.83 19.26
C LEU A 355 -7.03 3.00 19.10
N MET A 356 -8.17 2.94 19.80
CA MET A 356 -9.26 3.89 19.66
C MET A 356 -8.92 5.35 20.01
N PRO A 357 -8.02 5.65 20.97
CA PRO A 357 -7.60 7.03 21.20
C PRO A 357 -6.95 7.66 19.95
N TYR A 358 -6.13 6.91 19.23
CA TYR A 358 -5.51 7.38 17.99
C TYR A 358 -6.54 7.51 16.85
N PHE A 359 -7.53 6.60 16.80
CA PHE A 359 -8.63 6.71 15.85
C PHE A 359 -9.50 7.95 16.12
N GLN A 360 -9.75 8.30 17.38
CA GLN A 360 -10.50 9.51 17.73
C GLN A 360 -9.80 10.78 17.24
N VAL A 361 -8.47 10.83 17.38
CA VAL A 361 -7.67 11.94 16.82
C VAL A 361 -7.77 11.96 15.29
N LEU A 362 -7.60 10.81 14.62
CA LEU A 362 -7.77 10.71 13.17
C LEU A 362 -9.15 11.21 12.72
N TRP A 363 -10.20 10.76 13.41
CA TRP A 363 -11.58 11.18 13.15
C TRP A 363 -11.75 12.69 13.29
N GLN A 364 -11.22 13.29 14.36
CA GLN A 364 -11.31 14.73 14.60
C GLN A 364 -10.53 15.54 13.56
N MET A 365 -9.33 15.11 13.19
CA MET A 365 -8.51 15.79 12.18
C MET A 365 -9.19 15.89 10.82
N PHE A 366 -9.92 14.84 10.43
CA PHE A 366 -10.70 14.85 9.19
C PHE A 366 -12.12 15.41 9.37
N SER A 367 -12.39 16.19 10.42
CA SER A 367 -13.74 16.72 10.67
C SER A 367 -14.08 17.94 9.80
N PRO A 368 -15.37 18.21 9.53
CA PRO A 368 -15.79 19.41 8.80
C PRO A 368 -15.31 20.73 9.41
N ALA A 369 -15.15 20.79 10.74
CA ALA A 369 -14.64 21.98 11.41
C ALA A 369 -13.20 22.31 10.98
N VAL A 370 -12.33 21.28 10.91
CA VAL A 370 -10.94 21.45 10.47
C VAL A 370 -10.89 21.86 8.99
N PHE A 371 -11.73 21.27 8.13
CA PHE A 371 -11.77 21.65 6.72
C PHE A 371 -12.26 23.09 6.53
N ALA A 372 -13.28 23.52 7.28
CA ALA A 372 -13.76 24.89 7.25
C ALA A 372 -12.68 25.90 7.67
N GLU A 373 -11.88 25.59 8.70
CA GLU A 373 -10.75 26.42 9.12
C GLU A 373 -9.65 26.52 8.04
N LEU A 374 -9.46 25.45 7.26
CA LEU A 374 -8.48 25.39 6.17
C LEU A 374 -9.01 25.90 4.83
N GLY A 375 -10.32 26.22 4.73
CA GLY A 375 -10.96 26.62 3.48
C GLY A 375 -11.04 25.48 2.44
N LEU A 376 -11.17 24.23 2.91
CA LEU A 376 -11.16 23.00 2.11
C LEU A 376 -12.54 22.38 1.86
#